data_AF-A0A6B3N6W6-F1
#
_entry.id   AF-A0A6B3N6W6-F1
#
_cell.length_a   1.000
_cell.length_b   1.000
_cell.length_c   1.000
_cell.angle_alpha   90.00
_cell.angle_beta   90.00
_cell.angle_gamma   90.00
#
_symmetry.space_group_name_H-M   'P 1'
#
loop_
_entity.id
_entity.type
_entity.pdbx_description
1 polymer ?
#
loop_
_entity_poly.entity_id
_entity_poly.type
_entity_poly.pdbx_seq_one_letter_code
_entity_poly.pdbx_strand_id
1 'polypeptide(L)'
;WAVALGGEGIINVGRLPEDSPTEFNDFEHTYYGAVTKVLPLRANPRDPFGLAVVTVGAGTGRFRSEEQINNQENGIGVFGTVGVGVLPWVSLITEWTGQDLAIGASIVPFKNIPLTITPAVRDIVGAGDGARFVVGVGGSVGDVISLLDLIF
;
A
#
# COMPACT_ATOMS: atom_id res chain seq x y z
N TRP A 1 -4.26 -0.85 18.43
CA TRP A 1 -4.68 0.07 17.35
C TRP A 1 -3.53 0.99 17.04
N ALA A 2 -3.39 1.39 15.78
CA ALA A 2 -2.43 2.39 15.34
C ALA A 2 -3.16 3.43 14.49
N VAL A 3 -2.65 4.67 14.48
CA VAL A 3 -3.21 5.78 13.70
C VAL A 3 -2.09 6.37 12.87
N ALA A 4 -2.38 6.71 11.62
CA ALA A 4 -1.47 7.37 10.70
C ALA A 4 -2.14 8.58 10.07
N LEU A 5 -1.34 9.62 9.81
CA LEU A 5 -1.70 10.80 9.04
C LEU A 5 -0.61 11.00 7.98
N GLY A 6 -0.99 11.36 6.77
CA GLY A 6 -0.04 11.58 5.69
C GLY A 6 -0.56 12.49 4.59
N GLY A 7 0.33 12.89 3.69
CA GLY A 7 -0.03 13.65 2.51
C GLY A 7 1.06 13.64 1.45
N GLU A 8 0.65 13.90 0.21
CA GLU A 8 1.53 13.98 -0.96
C GLU A 8 1.71 15.45 -1.38
N GLY A 9 2.90 15.79 -1.90
CA GLY A 9 3.22 17.17 -2.31
C GLY A 9 3.58 18.12 -1.16
N ILE A 10 3.90 17.62 0.03
CA ILE A 10 4.33 18.47 1.17
C ILE A 10 5.68 19.15 0.88
N ILE A 11 6.58 18.45 0.17
CA ILE A 11 7.86 18.99 -0.31
C ILE A 11 7.92 18.67 -1.81
N ASN A 12 7.81 19.72 -2.65
CA ASN A 12 7.99 19.62 -4.10
C ASN A 12 9.34 20.25 -4.48
N VAL A 13 10.25 19.44 -4.99
CA VAL A 13 11.56 19.87 -5.49
C VAL A 13 11.56 19.80 -7.01
N GLY A 14 11.84 20.93 -7.68
CA GLY A 14 11.86 21.03 -9.14
C GLY A 14 10.54 21.46 -9.77
N ARG A 15 9.82 22.42 -9.17
CA ARG A 15 8.62 23.05 -9.76
C ARG A 15 8.97 23.57 -11.16
N LEU A 16 8.36 22.99 -12.18
CA LEU A 16 8.41 23.54 -13.52
C LEU A 16 7.56 24.83 -13.57
N PRO A 17 7.91 25.79 -14.45
CA PRO A 17 7.08 26.97 -14.69
C PRO A 17 5.63 26.59 -14.98
N GLU A 18 4.68 27.37 -14.46
CA GLU A 18 3.23 27.14 -14.55
C GLU A 18 2.70 27.03 -16.00
N ASP A 19 3.51 27.47 -16.95
CA ASP A 19 3.29 27.49 -18.40
C ASP A 19 3.97 26.33 -19.16
N SER A 20 4.52 25.32 -18.47
CA SER A 20 5.07 24.14 -19.13
C SER A 20 3.95 23.25 -19.72
N PRO A 21 4.11 22.69 -20.94
CA PRO A 21 3.08 21.89 -21.64
C PRO A 21 2.77 20.52 -20.99
N THR A 22 3.37 20.27 -19.83
CA THR A 22 3.21 19.10 -18.97
C THR A 22 2.87 19.64 -17.59
N GLU A 23 1.59 19.64 -17.20
CA GLU A 23 1.22 19.88 -15.80
C GLU A 23 1.91 18.79 -14.96
N PHE A 24 2.85 19.19 -14.12
CA PHE A 24 3.57 18.26 -13.25
C PHE A 24 3.05 18.39 -11.83
N ASN A 25 2.11 17.49 -11.50
CA ASN A 25 1.86 16.83 -10.20
C ASN A 25 0.36 16.75 -9.88
N ASP A 26 -0.36 15.82 -10.53
CA ASP A 26 -1.80 15.57 -10.33
C ASP A 26 -2.18 15.12 -8.90
N PHE A 27 -1.19 14.94 -8.02
CA PHE A 27 -1.38 14.50 -6.64
C PHE A 27 -1.10 15.58 -5.59
N GLU A 28 -0.79 16.82 -6.00
CA GLU A 28 -0.64 17.96 -5.10
C GLU A 28 -1.93 18.13 -4.25
N HIS A 29 -1.77 18.37 -2.94
CA HIS A 29 -2.88 18.50 -1.96
C HIS A 29 -3.67 17.21 -1.66
N THR A 30 -3.04 16.05 -1.79
CA THR A 30 -3.58 14.80 -1.23
C THR A 30 -3.23 14.71 0.25
N TYR A 31 -4.24 14.59 1.12
CA TYR A 31 -4.06 14.31 2.55
C TYR A 31 -4.92 13.12 2.95
N TYR A 32 -4.46 12.35 3.94
CA TYR A 32 -5.23 11.22 4.46
C TYR A 32 -4.98 10.97 5.94
N GLY A 33 -5.96 10.32 6.56
CA GLY A 33 -5.83 9.68 7.85
C GLY A 33 -6.25 8.23 7.76
N ALA A 34 -5.60 7.37 8.55
CA ALA A 34 -5.90 5.95 8.60
C ALA A 34 -5.81 5.40 10.02
N VAL A 35 -6.60 4.36 10.26
CA VAL A 35 -6.58 3.57 11.49
C VAL A 35 -6.32 2.12 11.14
N THR A 36 -5.38 1.51 11.85
CA THR A 36 -5.00 0.11 11.67
C THR A 36 -5.27 -0.69 12.94
N LYS A 37 -5.77 -1.91 12.75
CA LYS A 37 -5.97 -2.90 13.80
C LYS A 37 -5.31 -4.21 13.43
N VAL A 38 -4.58 -4.77 14.39
CA VAL A 38 -4.13 -6.16 14.36
C VAL A 38 -5.19 -7.02 15.04
N LEU A 39 -5.67 -8.03 14.31
CA LEU A 39 -6.68 -8.98 14.73
C LEU A 39 -6.00 -10.34 14.93
N PRO A 40 -5.73 -10.78 16.17
CA PRO A 40 -5.36 -12.16 16.42
C PRO A 40 -6.58 -13.04 16.13
N LEU A 41 -6.42 -13.96 15.17
CA LEU A 41 -7.46 -14.90 14.76
C LEU A 41 -7.27 -16.28 15.42
N ARG A 42 -6.06 -16.57 15.88
CA ARG A 42 -5.69 -17.79 16.62
C ARG A 42 -4.80 -17.45 17.82
N ALA A 43 -4.61 -18.43 18.70
CA ALA A 43 -3.72 -18.31 19.86
C ALA A 43 -2.25 -18.08 19.45
N ASN A 44 -1.79 -18.77 18.40
CA ASN A 44 -0.46 -18.57 17.83
C ASN A 44 -0.57 -17.76 16.52
N PRO A 45 -0.02 -16.53 16.47
CA PRO A 45 -0.03 -15.70 15.26
C PRO A 45 0.71 -16.29 14.06
N ARG A 46 1.60 -17.27 14.28
CA ARG A 46 2.36 -17.95 13.22
C ARG A 46 1.60 -19.10 12.57
N ASP A 47 0.48 -19.51 13.14
CA ASP A 47 -0.37 -20.52 12.50
C ASP A 47 -0.99 -19.94 11.23
N PRO A 48 -1.32 -20.78 10.23
CA PRO A 48 -2.12 -20.35 9.08
C PRO A 48 -3.38 -19.61 9.52
N PHE A 49 -3.61 -18.41 8.98
CA PHE A 49 -4.69 -17.51 9.37
C PHE A 49 -4.65 -17.14 10.85
N GLY A 50 -3.46 -17.04 11.45
CA GLY A 50 -3.28 -16.71 12.87
C GLY A 50 -3.47 -15.23 13.18
N LEU A 51 -3.26 -14.36 12.19
CA LEU A 51 -3.34 -12.92 12.33
C LEU A 51 -3.83 -12.26 11.05
N ALA A 52 -4.67 -11.24 11.22
CA ALA A 52 -5.04 -10.30 10.18
C ALA A 52 -4.69 -8.87 10.59
N VAL A 53 -4.32 -8.04 9.62
CA VAL A 53 -4.12 -6.61 9.79
C VAL A 53 -5.15 -5.91 8.91
N VAL A 54 -5.96 -5.06 9.51
CA VAL A 54 -7.00 -4.30 8.80
C VAL A 54 -6.68 -2.83 8.95
N THR A 55 -6.64 -2.12 7.84
CA THR A 55 -6.48 -0.66 7.79
C THR A 55 -7.66 -0.07 7.06
N VAL A 56 -8.23 1.00 7.61
CA VAL A 56 -9.26 1.81 6.93
C VAL A 56 -8.85 3.26 7.05
N GLY A 57 -9.00 4.01 5.98
CA GLY A 57 -8.67 5.42 5.95
C GLY A 57 -9.58 6.20 5.02
N ALA A 58 -9.40 7.51 5.09
CA ALA A 58 -10.09 8.46 4.25
C ALA A 58 -9.15 9.61 3.89
N GLY A 59 -9.28 10.15 2.69
CA GLY A 59 -8.42 11.21 2.21
C GLY A 59 -8.99 11.99 1.04
N THR A 60 -8.30 13.06 0.69
CA THR A 60 -8.59 13.95 -0.46
C THR A 60 -7.75 13.57 -1.69
N GLY A 61 -7.89 14.32 -2.78
CA GLY A 61 -7.02 14.17 -3.96
C GLY A 61 -7.20 12.81 -4.63
N ARG A 62 -6.16 11.97 -4.60
CA ARG A 62 -6.14 10.64 -5.24
C ARG A 62 -7.10 9.60 -4.65
N PHE A 63 -7.59 9.83 -3.43
CA PHE A 63 -8.48 8.88 -2.74
C PHE A 63 -9.95 9.10 -3.10
N ARG A 64 -10.28 10.16 -3.85
CA ARG A 64 -11.64 10.44 -4.32
C ARG A 64 -12.21 9.28 -5.13
N SER A 65 -13.52 9.11 -5.06
CA SER A 65 -14.21 8.14 -5.92
C SER A 65 -14.13 8.56 -7.38
N GLU A 66 -14.32 7.60 -8.28
CA GLU A 66 -14.36 7.87 -9.72
C GLU A 66 -15.44 8.89 -10.09
N GLU A 67 -16.62 8.80 -9.47
CA GLU A 67 -17.70 9.78 -9.66
C GLU A 67 -17.28 11.19 -9.28
N GLN A 68 -16.58 11.36 -8.14
CA GLN A 68 -16.09 12.66 -7.70
C GLN A 68 -15.00 13.21 -8.64
N ILE A 69 -14.16 12.34 -9.19
CA ILE A 69 -13.15 12.72 -10.19
C ILE A 69 -13.85 13.16 -11.49
N ASN A 70 -14.81 12.38 -11.98
CA ASN A 70 -15.55 12.66 -13.21
C ASN A 70 -16.40 13.93 -13.12
N ASN A 71 -16.98 14.20 -11.95
CA ASN A 71 -17.80 15.38 -11.70
C ASN A 71 -16.98 16.62 -11.29
N GLN A 72 -15.64 16.52 -11.27
CA GLN A 72 -14.72 17.57 -10.82
C GLN A 72 -15.01 18.07 -9.40
N GLU A 73 -15.51 17.18 -8.55
CA GLU A 73 -15.86 17.50 -7.17
C GLU A 73 -14.65 17.34 -6.24
N ASN A 74 -14.48 18.31 -5.35
CA ASN A 74 -13.60 18.18 -4.21
C ASN A 74 -14.28 17.29 -3.17
N GLY A 75 -13.84 16.04 -3.10
CA GLY A 75 -14.41 15.02 -2.25
C GLY A 75 -13.39 14.40 -1.30
N ILE A 76 -13.91 13.77 -0.26
CA ILE A 76 -13.19 12.78 0.54
C ILE A 76 -13.59 11.42 0.00
N GLY A 77 -12.62 10.57 -0.27
CA GLY A 77 -12.88 9.16 -0.53
C GLY A 77 -12.21 8.27 0.51
N VAL A 78 -12.68 7.03 0.54
CA VAL A 78 -12.30 6.02 1.54
C VAL A 78 -11.45 4.95 0.89
N PHE A 79 -10.53 4.42 1.66
CA PHE A 79 -9.71 3.29 1.25
C PHE A 79 -9.57 2.30 2.39
N GLY A 80 -9.21 1.07 2.04
CA GLY A 80 -9.00 0.03 3.04
C GLY A 80 -8.07 -1.05 2.56
N THR A 81 -7.39 -1.68 3.50
CA THR A 81 -6.54 -2.85 3.23
C THR A 81 -6.78 -3.93 4.27
N VAL A 82 -6.66 -5.18 3.83
CA VAL A 82 -6.67 -6.35 4.68
C VAL A 82 -5.49 -7.23 4.31
N GLY A 83 -4.61 -7.48 5.27
CA GLY A 83 -3.53 -8.45 5.17
C GLY A 83 -3.80 -9.64 6.07
N VAL A 84 -3.62 -10.87 5.56
CA VAL A 84 -3.80 -12.10 6.35
C VAL A 84 -2.61 -13.02 6.13
N GLY A 85 -1.97 -13.46 7.22
CA GLY A 85 -0.92 -14.46 7.17
C GLY A 85 -1.51 -15.83 6.85
N VAL A 86 -1.29 -16.35 5.64
CA VAL A 86 -1.82 -17.66 5.21
C VAL A 86 -0.82 -18.78 5.47
N LEU A 87 0.47 -18.46 5.45
CA LEU A 87 1.59 -19.34 5.82
C LEU A 87 2.61 -18.52 6.62
N PRO A 88 3.53 -19.17 7.37
CA PRO A 88 4.56 -18.45 8.13
C PRO A 88 5.44 -17.51 7.28
N TRP A 89 5.49 -17.73 5.97
CA TRP A 89 6.30 -17.00 4.99
C TRP A 89 5.46 -16.36 3.87
N VAL A 90 4.12 -16.42 3.96
CA VAL A 90 3.20 -15.81 2.98
C VAL A 90 2.07 -15.07 3.67
N SER A 91 1.87 -13.81 3.29
CA SER A 91 0.66 -13.05 3.60
C SER A 91 -0.10 -12.69 2.33
N LEU A 92 -1.41 -12.88 2.32
CA LEU A 92 -2.26 -12.33 1.27
C LEU A 92 -2.69 -10.93 1.66
N ILE A 93 -2.72 -10.02 0.68
CA ILE A 93 -3.05 -8.62 0.88
C ILE A 93 -4.13 -8.25 -0.14
N THR A 94 -5.18 -7.61 0.33
CA THR A 94 -6.20 -6.99 -0.50
C THR A 94 -6.28 -5.51 -0.17
N GLU A 95 -6.31 -4.68 -1.20
CA GLU A 95 -6.38 -3.21 -1.10
C GLU A 95 -7.53 -2.71 -1.95
N TRP A 96 -8.32 -1.79 -1.39
CA TRP A 96 -9.34 -1.03 -2.09
C TRP A 96 -9.06 0.46 -1.92
N THR A 97 -8.95 1.18 -3.02
CA THR A 97 -8.58 2.61 -3.04
C THR A 97 -9.77 3.56 -3.18
N GLY A 98 -11.00 3.05 -3.07
CA GLY A 98 -12.23 3.78 -3.39
C GLY A 98 -12.75 3.47 -4.80
N GLN A 99 -11.86 3.10 -5.71
CA GLN A 99 -12.18 2.80 -7.12
C GLN A 99 -11.57 1.45 -7.56
N ASP A 100 -10.32 1.18 -7.21
CA ASP A 100 -9.60 0.00 -7.67
C ASP A 100 -9.49 -1.03 -6.56
N LEU A 101 -9.57 -2.29 -6.94
CA LEU A 101 -9.25 -3.43 -6.09
C LEU A 101 -7.93 -4.03 -6.55
N ALA A 102 -7.02 -4.25 -5.60
CA ALA A 102 -5.79 -4.98 -5.80
C ALA A 102 -5.70 -6.18 -4.85
N ILE A 103 -5.13 -7.27 -5.34
CA ILE A 103 -4.84 -8.46 -4.55
C ILE A 103 -3.38 -8.85 -4.81
N GLY A 104 -2.64 -9.10 -3.75
CA GLY A 104 -1.26 -9.55 -3.82
C GLY A 104 -0.89 -10.56 -2.75
N ALA A 105 0.30 -11.12 -2.88
CA ALA A 105 0.90 -12.00 -1.88
C ALA A 105 2.27 -11.47 -1.52
N SER A 106 2.53 -11.21 -0.24
CA SER A 106 3.86 -10.90 0.25
C SER A 106 4.55 -12.19 0.70
N ILE A 107 5.69 -12.48 0.10
CA ILE A 107 6.41 -13.75 0.24
C ILE A 107 7.82 -13.48 0.76
N VAL A 108 8.20 -14.14 1.84
CA VAL A 108 9.55 -14.09 2.42
C VAL A 108 10.22 -15.46 2.21
N PRO A 109 10.88 -15.69 1.07
CA PRO A 109 11.31 -17.03 0.66
C PRO A 109 12.43 -17.62 1.53
N PHE A 110 13.21 -16.77 2.20
CA PHE A 110 14.39 -17.19 2.98
C PHE A 110 14.30 -16.62 4.40
N LYS A 111 14.62 -17.44 5.40
CA LYS A 111 14.61 -17.00 6.81
C LYS A 111 15.80 -16.10 7.16
N ASN A 112 16.91 -16.26 6.45
CA ASN A 112 18.19 -15.62 6.76
C ASN A 112 18.57 -14.53 5.75
N ILE A 113 17.76 -14.32 4.72
CA ILE A 113 17.99 -13.26 3.74
C ILE A 113 16.79 -12.32 3.85
N PRO A 114 16.99 -11.02 4.15
CA PRO A 114 15.92 -10.06 4.28
C PRO A 114 15.39 -9.67 2.90
N LEU A 115 14.77 -10.63 2.21
CA LEU A 115 14.18 -10.48 0.88
C LEU A 115 12.69 -10.74 0.98
N THR A 116 11.90 -9.81 0.47
CA THR A 116 10.46 -9.94 0.31
C THR A 116 10.10 -9.75 -1.15
N ILE A 117 9.24 -10.61 -1.68
CA ILE A 117 8.71 -10.54 -3.04
C ILE A 117 7.20 -10.40 -2.95
N THR A 118 6.65 -9.41 -3.64
CA THR A 118 5.22 -9.09 -3.59
C THR A 118 4.64 -9.03 -4.99
N PRO A 119 4.29 -10.17 -5.62
CA PRO A 119 3.44 -10.18 -6.79
C PRO A 119 2.02 -9.69 -6.43
N ALA A 120 1.42 -8.89 -7.31
CA ALA A 120 0.05 -8.45 -7.18
C ALA A 120 -0.61 -8.24 -8.54
N VAL A 121 -1.94 -8.37 -8.54
CA VAL A 121 -2.81 -7.92 -9.63
C VAL A 121 -3.57 -6.71 -9.10
N ARG A 122 -3.56 -5.62 -9.86
CA ARG A 122 -4.24 -4.36 -9.55
C ARG A 122 -5.33 -4.09 -10.59
N ASP A 123 -6.18 -3.11 -10.29
CA ASP A 123 -7.22 -2.62 -11.19
C ASP A 123 -8.23 -3.73 -11.56
N ILE A 124 -8.51 -4.64 -10.61
CA ILE A 124 -9.34 -5.84 -10.83
C ILE A 124 -10.81 -5.48 -11.11
N VAL A 125 -11.33 -4.49 -10.38
CA VAL A 125 -12.72 -4.00 -10.49
C VAL A 125 -12.78 -2.51 -10.86
N GLY A 126 -11.64 -1.95 -11.25
CA GLY A 126 -11.47 -0.53 -11.55
C GLY A 126 -12.02 -0.12 -12.90
N ALA A 127 -12.18 1.19 -13.10
CA ALA A 127 -12.65 1.79 -14.35
C ALA A 127 -11.55 2.08 -15.39
N GLY A 128 -10.31 1.63 -15.14
CA GLY A 128 -9.15 1.80 -16.02
C GLY A 128 -8.96 0.70 -17.09
N ASP A 129 -7.77 0.67 -17.70
CA ASP A 129 -7.33 -0.18 -18.84
C ASP A 129 -7.36 -1.71 -18.62
N GLY A 130 -8.02 -2.19 -17.56
CA GLY A 130 -8.08 -3.60 -17.16
C GLY A 130 -6.98 -4.00 -16.17
N ALA A 131 -7.04 -5.26 -15.74
CA ALA A 131 -6.19 -5.79 -14.68
C ALA A 131 -4.69 -5.70 -15.03
N ARG A 132 -3.89 -5.19 -14.10
CA ARG A 132 -2.43 -5.01 -14.27
C ARG A 132 -1.66 -5.91 -13.32
N PHE A 133 -0.63 -6.58 -13.82
CA PHE A 133 0.29 -7.38 -13.00
C PHE A 133 1.51 -6.57 -12.59
N VAL A 134 1.82 -6.56 -11.29
CA VAL A 134 2.97 -5.86 -10.72
C VAL A 134 3.75 -6.77 -9.78
N VAL A 135 5.06 -6.54 -9.66
CA VAL A 135 5.92 -7.27 -8.73
C VAL A 135 6.80 -6.28 -7.98
N GLY A 136 6.69 -6.28 -6.65
CA GLY A 136 7.60 -5.56 -5.76
C GLY A 136 8.69 -6.47 -5.21
N VAL A 137 9.90 -5.94 -5.04
CA VAL A 137 10.99 -6.61 -4.32
C VAL A 137 11.48 -5.65 -3.24
N GLY A 138 11.56 -6.12 -2.00
CA GLY A 138 11.96 -5.31 -0.86
C GLY A 138 13.01 -6.02 -0.02
N GLY A 139 13.83 -5.24 0.68
CA GLY A 139 14.77 -5.75 1.67
C GLY A 139 15.07 -4.74 2.76
N SER A 140 15.62 -5.23 3.86
CA SER A 140 15.93 -4.46 5.07
C SER A 140 17.44 -4.28 5.20
N VAL A 141 17.89 -3.02 5.28
CA VAL A 141 19.32 -2.68 5.43
C VAL A 141 19.86 -3.09 6.80
N GLY A 142 19.05 -3.01 7.86
CA GLY A 142 19.47 -3.40 9.21
C GLY A 142 19.83 -4.89 9.31
N ASP A 143 19.07 -5.73 8.60
CA ASP A 143 19.34 -7.17 8.56
C ASP A 143 20.53 -7.52 7.65
N VAL A 144 20.79 -6.72 6.60
CA VAL A 144 21.99 -6.85 5.77
C VAL A 144 23.25 -6.52 6.57
N ILE A 145 23.23 -5.47 7.41
CA ILE A 145 24.35 -5.13 8.29
C ILE A 145 24.59 -6.24 9.31
N SER A 146 23.52 -6.79 9.91
CA SER A 146 23.64 -7.93 10.83
C SER A 146 24.18 -9.20 10.17
N LEU A 147 23.96 -9.40 8.87
CA LEU A 147 24.56 -10.51 8.11
C LEU A 147 26.05 -10.29 7.88
N LEU A 148 26.48 -9.05 7.66
CA LEU A 148 27.89 -8.70 7.48
C LEU A 148 28.67 -8.86 8.80
N ASP A 149 28.10 -8.45 9.94
CA ASP A 149 28.69 -8.66 11.27
C ASP A 149 28.82 -10.15 11.65
N LEU A 150 28.10 -11.04 10.96
CA LEU A 150 28.21 -12.49 11.17
C LEU A 150 29.33 -13.13 10.32
N ILE A 151 29.83 -12.42 9.31
CA ILE A 151 30.80 -12.90 8.31
C ILE A 151 32.18 -12.22 8.50
N PHE A 152 32.24 -11.06 9.15
CA PHE A 152 33.46 -10.32 9.50
C PHE A 152 33.68 -10.27 11.02
#